data_AF-A0A811R666-F1
#
_entry.id   AF-A0A811R666-F1
#
_cell.length_a   1.000
_cell.length_b   1.000
_cell.length_c   1.000
_cell.angle_alpha   90.00
_cell.angle_beta   90.00
_cell.angle_gamma   90.00
#
_symmetry.space_group_name_H-M   'P 1'
#
loop_
_entity.id
_entity.type
_entity.pdbx_description
1 polymer ?
#
loop_
_entity_poly.entity_id
_entity_poly.type
_entity_poly.pdbx_seq_one_letter_code
_entity_poly.pdbx_strand_id
1 'polypeptide(L)'
;MMYLCSSISELFLSINETAARLRLAATEKAEAEKILQIKRAEGDAESKYLAGLGIARQRQAIVDGLRDSVLAFSENVPGTSAKDVMDMVLVTQYFDTKKEIGASSKSSSVFIHHGPGAVRDIAAQIRDGQLQASLV
;
A
#
# COMPACT_ATOMS: atom_id res chain seq x y z
N MET A 1 8.72 65.96 -38.40
CA MET A 1 7.50 65.16 -38.13
C MET A 1 7.60 63.72 -38.63
N MET A 2 8.07 63.47 -39.86
CA MET A 2 8.11 62.12 -40.47
C MET A 2 9.00 61.09 -39.72
N TYR A 3 10.15 61.50 -39.17
CA TYR A 3 11.02 60.64 -38.37
C TYR A 3 10.39 60.19 -37.03
N LEU A 4 9.61 61.06 -36.37
CA LEU A 4 8.97 60.75 -35.10
C LEU A 4 7.87 59.69 -35.28
N CYS A 5 7.12 59.76 -36.38
CA CYS A 5 6.09 58.77 -36.73
C CYS A 5 6.70 57.39 -37.05
N SER A 6 7.86 57.36 -37.74
CA SER A 6 8.57 56.11 -38.05
C SER A 6 9.09 55.42 -36.80
N SER A 7 9.73 56.15 -35.88
CA SER A 7 10.26 55.58 -34.63
C SER A 7 9.16 55.07 -33.69
N ILE A 8 8.01 55.73 -33.63
CA ILE A 8 6.86 55.26 -32.83
C ILE A 8 6.28 53.97 -33.41
N SER A 9 6.23 53.84 -34.74
CA SER A 9 5.72 52.64 -35.41
C SER A 9 6.62 51.42 -35.19
N GLU A 10 7.95 51.59 -35.25
CA GLU A 10 8.92 50.52 -34.93
C GLU A 10 8.86 50.11 -33.46
N LEU A 11 8.75 51.08 -32.54
CA LEU A 11 8.62 50.79 -31.12
C LEU A 11 7.33 50.01 -30.83
N PHE A 12 6.20 50.39 -31.44
CA PHE A 12 4.94 49.67 -31.29
C PHE A 12 5.02 48.24 -31.82
N LEU A 13 5.66 48.03 -32.98
CA LEU A 13 5.82 46.72 -33.59
C LEU A 13 6.66 45.79 -32.71
N SER A 14 7.79 46.28 -32.18
CA SER A 14 8.67 45.49 -31.30
C SER A 14 8.02 45.11 -29.96
N ILE A 15 7.21 46.01 -29.39
CA ILE A 15 6.44 45.73 -28.17
C ILE A 15 5.40 44.62 -28.45
N ASN A 16 4.69 44.72 -29.58
CA ASN A 16 3.68 43.72 -29.96
C ASN A 16 4.30 42.34 -30.21
N GLU A 17 5.43 42.29 -30.91
CA GLU A 17 6.15 41.04 -31.17
C GLU A 17 6.67 40.39 -29.88
N THR A 18 7.24 41.19 -28.98
CA THR A 18 7.71 40.72 -27.66
C THR A 18 6.56 40.18 -26.82
N ALA A 19 5.43 40.90 -26.78
CA ALA A 19 4.23 40.45 -26.07
C ALA A 19 3.66 39.14 -26.65
N ALA A 20 3.69 38.96 -27.97
CA ALA A 20 3.26 37.73 -28.63
C ALA A 20 4.16 36.54 -28.25
N ARG A 21 5.49 36.71 -28.27
CA ARG A 21 6.43 35.65 -27.84
C ARG A 21 6.28 35.29 -26.36
N LEU A 22 6.11 36.28 -25.49
CA LEU A 22 5.90 36.05 -24.06
C LEU A 22 4.62 35.26 -23.78
N ARG A 23 3.53 35.55 -24.52
CA ARG A 23 2.28 34.79 -24.42
C ARG A 23 2.46 33.33 -24.85
N LEU A 24 3.12 33.11 -25.99
CA LEU A 24 3.39 31.76 -26.48
C LEU A 24 4.26 30.95 -25.50
N ALA A 25 5.33 31.56 -24.98
CA ALA A 25 6.19 30.92 -23.99
C ALA A 25 5.42 30.60 -22.69
N ALA A 26 4.50 31.48 -22.27
CA ALA A 26 3.67 31.23 -21.10
C ALA A 26 2.69 30.07 -21.32
N THR A 27 2.08 29.96 -22.50
CA THR A 27 1.18 28.85 -22.83
C THR A 27 1.92 27.52 -22.91
N GLU A 28 3.07 27.49 -23.59
CA GLU A 28 3.90 26.28 -23.69
C GLU A 28 4.40 25.83 -22.31
N LYS A 29 4.80 26.77 -21.45
CA LYS A 29 5.20 26.47 -20.07
C LYS A 29 4.04 25.88 -19.26
N ALA A 30 2.83 26.45 -19.38
CA ALA A 30 1.66 25.96 -18.68
C ALA A 30 1.26 24.55 -19.16
N GLU A 31 1.36 24.28 -20.46
CA GLU A 31 1.13 22.94 -21.02
C GLU A 31 2.18 21.92 -20.54
N ALA A 32 3.45 22.31 -20.50
CA ALA A 32 4.52 21.47 -19.97
C ALA A 32 4.32 21.12 -18.48
N GLU A 33 3.94 22.11 -17.67
CA GLU A 33 3.62 21.90 -16.25
C GLU A 33 2.43 20.95 -16.06
N LYS A 34 1.37 21.10 -16.88
CA LYS A 34 0.22 20.20 -16.87
C LYS A 34 0.62 18.76 -17.21
N ILE A 35 1.43 18.56 -18.24
CA ILE A 35 1.91 17.23 -18.64
C ILE A 35 2.74 16.60 -17.51
N LEU A 36 3.64 17.36 -16.89
CA LEU A 36 4.42 16.89 -15.75
C LEU A 36 3.55 16.47 -14.56
N GLN A 37 2.52 17.24 -14.23
CA GLN A 37 1.59 16.90 -13.16
C GLN A 37 0.80 15.62 -13.46
N ILE A 38 0.28 15.48 -14.67
CA ILE A 38 -0.44 14.26 -15.09
C ILE A 38 0.49 13.05 -15.02
N LYS A 39 1.70 13.15 -15.55
CA LYS A 39 2.67 12.03 -15.55
C LYS A 39 3.09 11.62 -14.15
N ARG A 40 3.23 12.58 -13.22
CA ARG A 40 3.47 12.26 -11.80
C ARG A 40 2.28 11.53 -11.18
N ALA A 41 1.06 12.01 -11.41
CA ALA A 41 -0.14 11.36 -10.89
C ALA A 41 -0.35 9.94 -11.45
N GLU A 42 -0.08 9.75 -12.75
CA GLU A 42 -0.10 8.42 -13.39
C GLU A 42 0.94 7.48 -12.76
N GLY A 43 2.18 7.95 -12.58
CA GLY A 43 3.24 7.17 -11.94
C GLY A 43 2.93 6.79 -10.49
N ASP A 44 2.35 7.71 -9.71
CA ASP A 44 1.93 7.44 -8.34
C ASP A 44 0.78 6.42 -8.27
N ALA A 45 -0.17 6.50 -9.20
CA ALA A 45 -1.26 5.53 -9.30
C ALA A 45 -0.75 4.14 -9.70
N GLU A 46 0.12 4.07 -10.71
CA GLU A 46 0.72 2.82 -11.17
C GLU A 46 1.60 2.18 -10.09
N SER A 47 2.40 2.97 -9.38
CA SER A 47 3.22 2.50 -8.26
C SER A 47 2.37 1.86 -7.15
N LYS A 48 1.28 2.53 -6.74
CA LYS A 48 0.34 1.99 -5.75
C LYS A 48 -0.34 0.71 -6.24
N TYR A 49 -0.73 0.67 -7.52
CA TYR A 49 -1.32 -0.51 -8.12
C TYR A 49 -0.36 -1.71 -8.11
N LEU A 50 0.89 -1.50 -8.56
CA LEU A 50 1.92 -2.54 -8.56
C LEU A 50 2.28 -2.99 -7.14
N ALA A 51 2.35 -2.07 -6.17
CA ALA A 51 2.56 -2.41 -4.77
C ALA A 51 1.40 -3.27 -4.21
N GLY A 52 0.15 -2.89 -4.50
CA GLY A 52 -1.03 -3.67 -4.13
C GLY A 52 -1.03 -5.07 -4.75
N LEU A 53 -0.69 -5.16 -6.03
CA LEU A 53 -0.55 -6.43 -6.75
C LEU A 53 0.56 -7.30 -6.16
N GLY A 54 1.70 -6.70 -5.79
CA GLY A 54 2.81 -7.39 -5.14
C GLY A 54 2.38 -8.00 -3.80
N ILE A 55 1.70 -7.22 -2.96
CA ILE A 55 1.15 -7.69 -1.67
C ILE A 55 0.16 -8.83 -1.90
N ALA A 56 -0.75 -8.69 -2.87
CA ALA A 56 -1.74 -9.74 -3.18
C ALA A 56 -1.05 -11.04 -3.62
N ARG A 57 -0.06 -10.97 -4.52
CA ARG A 57 0.72 -12.13 -4.96
C ARG A 57 1.52 -12.75 -3.83
N GLN A 58 2.14 -11.94 -2.98
CA GLN A 58 2.85 -12.43 -1.80
C GLN A 58 1.89 -13.17 -0.86
N ARG A 59 0.71 -12.60 -0.58
CA ARG A 59 -0.31 -13.25 0.25
C ARG A 59 -0.77 -14.57 -0.36
N GLN A 60 -0.98 -14.62 -1.67
CA GLN A 60 -1.34 -15.86 -2.37
C GLN A 60 -0.25 -16.93 -2.19
N ALA A 61 1.01 -16.58 -2.43
CA ALA A 61 2.14 -17.50 -2.26
C ALA A 61 2.29 -18.01 -0.82
N ILE A 62 2.01 -17.16 0.18
CA ILE A 62 2.00 -17.56 1.60
C ILE A 62 0.89 -18.60 1.86
N VAL A 63 -0.33 -18.34 1.37
CA VAL A 63 -1.47 -19.26 1.56
C VAL A 63 -1.21 -20.60 0.88
N ASP A 64 -0.71 -20.58 -0.35
CA ASP A 64 -0.39 -21.80 -1.10
C ASP A 64 0.72 -22.59 -0.40
N GLY A 65 1.80 -21.93 0.03
CA GLY A 65 2.87 -22.58 0.78
C GLY A 65 2.43 -23.16 2.13
N LEU A 66 1.53 -22.48 2.85
CA LEU A 66 0.97 -23.00 4.10
C LEU A 66 0.10 -24.23 3.84
N ARG A 67 -0.74 -24.20 2.79
CA ARG A 67 -1.57 -25.34 2.39
C ARG A 67 -0.71 -26.56 2.08
N ASP A 68 0.33 -26.40 1.27
CA ASP A 68 1.24 -27.48 0.91
C ASP A 68 1.96 -28.03 2.15
N SER A 69 2.39 -27.15 3.05
CA SER A 69 3.02 -27.53 4.32
C SER A 69 2.09 -28.36 5.20
N VAL A 70 0.82 -27.97 5.31
CA VAL A 70 -0.18 -28.68 6.13
C VAL A 70 -0.50 -30.06 5.54
N LEU A 71 -0.65 -30.15 4.21
CA LEU A 71 -0.89 -31.43 3.53
C LEU A 71 0.30 -32.37 3.69
N ALA A 72 1.52 -31.88 3.42
CA ALA A 72 2.74 -32.68 3.57
C ALA A 72 2.91 -33.19 5.01
N PHE A 73 2.62 -32.37 6.02
CA PHE A 73 2.76 -32.80 7.42
C PHE A 73 1.70 -33.85 7.81
N SER A 74 0.46 -33.68 7.34
CA SER A 74 -0.62 -34.64 7.58
C SER A 74 -0.38 -35.99 6.90
N GLU A 75 0.28 -36.02 5.75
CA GLU A 75 0.60 -37.26 5.03
C GLU A 75 1.79 -38.01 5.64
N ASN A 76 2.82 -37.27 6.08
CA ASN A 76 4.07 -37.87 6.56
C ASN A 76 4.04 -38.27 8.05
N VAL A 77 3.09 -37.76 8.84
CA VAL A 77 2.97 -38.08 10.26
C VAL A 77 1.70 -38.91 10.50
N PRO A 78 1.83 -40.22 10.81
CA PRO A 78 0.67 -41.08 11.03
C PRO A 78 -0.14 -40.62 12.24
N GLY A 79 -1.46 -40.47 12.07
CA GLY A 79 -2.40 -40.16 13.15
C GLY A 79 -2.63 -38.66 13.40
N THR A 80 -1.96 -37.76 12.68
CA THR A 80 -2.26 -36.32 12.73
C THR A 80 -3.21 -35.90 11.61
N SER A 81 -4.22 -35.10 11.97
CA SER A 81 -5.09 -34.46 10.99
C SER A 81 -4.58 -33.06 10.64
N ALA A 82 -5.03 -32.52 9.50
CA ALA A 82 -4.77 -31.12 9.13
C ALA A 82 -5.21 -30.13 10.23
N LYS A 83 -6.24 -30.48 11.01
CA LYS A 83 -6.70 -29.67 12.15
C LYS A 83 -5.64 -29.61 13.26
N ASP A 84 -5.00 -30.73 13.58
CA ASP A 84 -3.99 -30.79 14.63
C ASP A 84 -2.74 -29.97 14.25
N VAL A 85 -2.36 -30.00 12.96
CA VAL A 85 -1.27 -29.19 12.41
C VAL A 85 -1.60 -27.69 12.52
N MET A 86 -2.81 -27.30 12.15
CA MET A 86 -3.26 -25.90 12.26
C MET A 86 -3.33 -25.42 13.72
N ASP A 87 -3.81 -26.26 14.64
CA ASP A 87 -3.86 -25.95 16.07
C ASP A 87 -2.43 -25.76 16.64
N MET A 88 -1.45 -26.56 16.21
CA MET A 88 -0.03 -26.38 16.57
C MET A 88 0.53 -25.06 16.02
N VAL A 89 0.26 -24.71 14.76
CA VAL A 89 0.70 -23.44 14.16
C VAL A 89 0.13 -22.24 14.91
N LEU A 90 -1.15 -22.28 15.32
CA LEU A 90 -1.77 -21.22 16.11
C LEU A 90 -1.11 -21.03 17.47
N VAL A 91 -0.74 -22.13 18.15
CA VAL A 91 -0.02 -22.06 19.43
C VAL A 91 1.37 -21.45 19.26
N THR A 92 2.12 -21.86 18.22
CA THR A 92 3.44 -21.28 17.93
C THR A 92 3.34 -19.80 17.63
N GLN A 93 2.40 -19.38 16.76
CA GLN A 93 2.19 -17.97 16.44
C GLN A 93 1.79 -17.15 17.67
N TYR A 94 0.97 -17.71 18.58
CA TYR A 94 0.64 -17.06 19.84
C TYR A 94 1.90 -16.79 20.68
N PHE A 95 2.80 -17.76 20.81
CA PHE A 95 4.05 -17.57 21.55
C PHE A 95 5.03 -16.63 20.86
N ASP A 96 5.18 -16.69 19.55
CA ASP A 96 6.05 -15.78 18.79
C ASP A 96 5.56 -14.34 18.89
N THR A 97 4.25 -14.12 18.77
CA THR A 97 3.64 -12.80 18.95
C THR A 97 3.87 -12.28 20.37
N LYS A 98 3.71 -13.14 21.39
CA LYS A 98 4.02 -12.78 22.78
C LYS A 98 5.50 -12.44 22.98
N LYS A 99 6.40 -13.19 22.35
CA LYS A 99 7.84 -12.94 22.38
C LYS A 99 8.19 -11.60 21.73
N GLU A 100 7.60 -11.28 20.58
CA GLU A 100 7.85 -10.04 19.84
C GLU A 100 7.33 -8.81 20.62
N ILE A 101 6.13 -8.90 21.20
CA ILE A 101 5.59 -7.90 22.12
C ILE A 101 6.51 -7.72 23.35
N GLY A 102 6.99 -8.83 23.93
CA GLY A 102 7.93 -8.79 25.05
C GLY A 102 9.28 -8.18 24.70
N ALA A 103 9.76 -8.40 23.48
CA ALA A 103 11.07 -7.91 23.00
C ALA A 103 11.06 -6.43 22.60
N SER A 104 9.94 -5.88 22.12
CA SER A 104 9.84 -4.47 21.71
C SER A 104 9.55 -3.48 22.87
N SER A 105 9.44 -4.00 24.10
CA SER A 105 8.92 -3.25 25.24
C SER A 105 9.88 -2.17 25.79
N LYS A 106 9.63 -0.91 25.40
CA LYS A 106 10.05 0.32 26.11
C LYS A 106 8.98 0.86 27.08
N SER A 107 8.20 -0.03 27.70
CA SER A 107 7.11 0.25 28.67
C SER A 107 5.70 0.32 28.06
N SER A 108 4.95 -0.78 28.18
CA SER A 108 3.53 -0.77 28.54
C SER A 108 3.18 -2.16 29.08
N SER A 109 2.48 -2.25 30.20
CA SER A 109 1.97 -3.52 30.70
C SER A 109 0.97 -4.07 29.68
N VAL A 110 1.30 -5.19 29.02
CA VAL A 110 0.39 -5.86 28.09
C VAL A 110 -0.36 -6.94 28.85
N PHE A 111 -1.66 -6.72 29.07
CA PHE A 111 -2.56 -7.71 29.64
C PHE A 111 -2.86 -8.79 28.61
N ILE A 112 -2.13 -9.90 28.70
CA ILE A 112 -2.35 -11.08 27.86
C ILE A 112 -3.31 -12.00 28.60
N HIS A 113 -4.44 -12.34 27.98
CA HIS A 113 -5.31 -13.41 28.48
C HIS A 113 -4.47 -14.69 28.59
N HIS A 114 -4.22 -15.13 29.83
CA HIS A 114 -3.40 -16.29 30.15
C HIS A 114 -4.31 -17.35 30.76
N GLY A 115 -4.53 -18.41 30.00
CA GLY A 115 -5.30 -19.58 30.43
C GLY A 115 -5.09 -20.69 29.41
N PRO A 116 -5.16 -21.97 29.82
CA PRO A 116 -5.01 -23.10 28.89
C PRO A 116 -6.01 -23.10 27.73
N GLY A 117 -7.15 -22.41 27.90
CA GLY A 117 -8.18 -22.20 26.86
C GLY A 117 -7.98 -20.95 25.99
N ALA A 118 -7.01 -20.08 26.30
CA ALA A 118 -6.91 -18.76 25.66
C ALA A 118 -6.75 -18.84 24.13
N VAL A 119 -6.03 -19.84 23.61
CA VAL A 119 -5.87 -20.03 22.16
C VAL A 119 -7.20 -20.42 21.49
N ARG A 120 -7.99 -21.27 22.15
CA ARG A 120 -9.32 -21.66 21.67
C ARG A 120 -10.29 -20.48 21.73
N ASP A 121 -10.22 -19.67 22.78
CA ASP A 121 -11.08 -18.50 22.97
C ASP A 121 -10.74 -17.40 21.95
N ILE A 122 -9.45 -17.17 21.67
CA ILE A 122 -9.00 -16.27 20.60
C ILE A 122 -9.49 -16.76 19.24
N ALA A 123 -9.35 -18.06 18.95
CA ALA A 123 -9.82 -18.63 17.69
C ALA A 123 -11.34 -18.49 17.51
N ALA A 124 -12.12 -18.65 18.59
CA ALA A 124 -13.56 -18.42 18.58
C ALA A 124 -13.90 -16.95 18.34
N GLN A 125 -13.25 -16.02 19.06
CA GLN A 125 -13.48 -14.58 18.90
C GLN A 125 -13.12 -14.06 17.50
N ILE A 126 -12.04 -14.55 16.88
CA ILE A 126 -11.69 -14.18 15.50
C ILE A 126 -12.79 -14.62 14.53
N ARG A 127 -13.30 -15.84 14.69
CA ARG A 127 -14.38 -16.39 13.85
C ARG A 127 -15.68 -15.59 14.03
N ASP A 128 -16.06 -15.32 15.27
CA ASP A 128 -17.28 -14.58 15.59
C ASP A 128 -17.20 -13.13 15.11
N GLY A 129 -16.02 -12.50 15.23
CA GLY A 129 -15.77 -11.15 14.70
C GLY A 129 -15.86 -11.08 13.18
N GLN A 130 -15.38 -12.09 12.45
CA GLN A 130 -15.54 -12.15 10.99
C GLN A 130 -17.01 -12.34 10.57
N LEU A 131 -17.78 -13.13 11.32
CA LEU A 131 -19.21 -13.32 11.08
C LEU A 131 -20.04 -12.06 11.39
N GLN A 132 -19.68 -11.31 12.43
CA GLN A 132 -20.31 -10.02 12.71
C GLN A 132 -19.96 -8.94 11.67
N ALA A 133 -18.72 -8.91 11.20
CA ALA A 133 -18.29 -7.94 10.18
C ALA A 133 -18.94 -8.19 8.80
N SER A 134 -19.47 -9.39 8.55
CA SER A 134 -20.21 -9.71 7.33
C SER A 134 -21.72 -9.49 7.44
N LEU A 135 -22.22 -9.15 8.64
CA LEU A 135 -23.62 -8.83 8.93
C LEU A 135 -23.92 -7.32 9.02
N VAL A 136 -22.91 -6.46 8.84
CA VAL A 136 -23.00 -4.99 8.78
C VAL A 136 -22.60 -4.52 7.38
#